data_AF-A0A8B3F3S1-F1
#
_entry.id   AF-A0A8B3F3S1-F1
#
_cell.length_a   1.000
_cell.length_b   1.000
_cell.length_c   1.000
_cell.angle_alpha   90.00
_cell.angle_beta   90.00
_cell.angle_gamma   90.00
#
_symmetry.space_group_name_H-M   'P 1'
#
loop_
_entity.id
_entity.type
_entity.pdbx_description
1 polymer ?
#
loop_
_entity_poly.entity_id
_entity_poly.type
_entity_poly.pdbx_seq_one_letter_code
_entity_poly.pdbx_strand_id
1 'polypeptide(L)' 'MIQSFSGRKERLNESNNVVESIAKSKMLYKELIKKSHPDKHPQKEKLAKEIAALVNDNRYNYRELLKLKERIENEL' A
#
# COMPACT_ATOMS: atom_id res chain seq x y z
N MET A 1 21.71 -7.93 -45.08
CA MET A 1 22.49 -7.58 -43.88
C MET A 1 21.51 -7.04 -42.85
N ILE A 2 21.02 -7.91 -41.96
CA ILE A 2 19.96 -7.60 -41.01
C ILE A 2 20.64 -7.25 -39.68
N GLN A 3 20.60 -5.99 -39.26
CA GLN A 3 20.97 -5.61 -37.89
C GLN A 3 19.71 -5.11 -37.19
N SER A 4 19.05 -6.06 -36.51
CA SER A 4 17.86 -5.83 -35.70
C SER A 4 18.24 -5.10 -34.41
N PHE A 5 17.93 -3.81 -34.34
CA PHE A 5 17.95 -3.03 -33.09
C PHE A 5 16.79 -3.46 -32.18
N SER A 6 16.93 -4.56 -31.45
CA SER A 6 15.97 -4.98 -30.43
C SER A 6 16.67 -5.27 -29.10
N GLY A 7 17.16 -4.22 -28.45
CA GLY A 7 17.84 -4.31 -27.15
C GLY A 7 17.34 -3.32 -26.08
N ARG A 8 16.24 -2.60 -26.32
CA ARG A 8 15.76 -1.52 -25.41
C ARG A 8 14.49 -1.83 -24.62
N LYS A 9 14.03 -3.09 -24.56
CA LYS A 9 12.72 -3.41 -23.96
C LYS A 9 12.76 -3.97 -22.53
N GLU A 10 13.93 -4.34 -22.01
CA GLU A 10 13.98 -5.11 -20.75
C GLU A 10 14.15 -4.27 -19.47
N ARG A 11 14.79 -3.08 -19.54
CA ARG A 11 15.04 -2.26 -18.33
C ARG A 11 13.85 -1.43 -17.82
N LEU A 12 12.77 -1.32 -18.59
CA LEU A 12 11.58 -0.57 -18.19
C LEU A 12 10.64 -1.37 -17.28
N ASN A 13 10.73 -2.70 -17.29
CA ASN A 13 9.82 -3.57 -16.55
C ASN A 13 10.12 -3.62 -15.04
N GLU A 14 11.40 -3.59 -14.64
CA GLU A 14 11.77 -3.56 -13.22
C GLU A 14 11.39 -2.24 -12.55
N SER A 15 11.70 -1.11 -13.19
CA SER A 15 11.37 0.23 -12.68
C SER A 15 9.85 0.45 -12.57
N ASN A 16 9.07 -0.04 -13.53
CA ASN A 16 7.61 0.01 -13.45
C ASN A 16 7.08 -0.78 -12.25
N ASN A 17 7.67 -1.93 -11.91
CA ASN A 17 7.24 -2.74 -10.77
C ASN A 17 7.43 -2.00 -9.43
N VAL A 18 8.54 -1.30 -9.25
CA VAL A 18 8.80 -0.52 -8.02
C VAL A 18 7.87 0.69 -7.94
N VAL A 19 7.69 1.43 -9.04
CA VAL A 19 6.81 2.60 -9.09
C VAL A 19 5.35 2.19 -8.91
N GLU A 20 4.91 1.09 -9.53
CA GLU A 20 3.58 0.51 -9.29
C GLU A 20 3.39 0.09 -7.85
N SER A 21 4.40 -0.51 -7.21
CA SER A 21 4.32 -0.94 -5.81
C SER A 21 4.23 0.27 -4.85
N ILE A 22 4.94 1.36 -5.15
CA ILE A 22 4.84 2.63 -4.40
C ILE A 22 3.46 3.26 -4.61
N ALA A 23 2.95 3.28 -5.86
CA ALA A 23 1.64 3.80 -6.18
C ALA A 23 0.53 3.00 -5.47
N LYS A 24 0.61 1.66 -5.54
CA LYS A 24 -0.29 0.74 -4.83
C LYS A 24 -0.22 0.96 -3.32
N SER A 25 0.96 1.14 -2.74
CA SER A 25 1.14 1.46 -1.32
C SER A 25 0.45 2.76 -0.93
N LYS A 26 0.64 3.83 -1.72
CA LYS A 26 -0.03 5.11 -1.47
C LYS A 26 -1.54 5.03 -1.57
N MET A 27 -2.06 4.28 -2.56
CA MET A 27 -3.50 4.05 -2.69
C MET A 27 -4.03 3.25 -1.51
N LEU A 28 -3.37 2.13 -1.16
CA LEU A 28 -3.73 1.29 -0.02
C LEU A 28 -3.74 2.12 1.27
N TYR A 29 -2.68 2.89 1.54
CA TYR A 29 -2.57 3.79 2.69
C TYR A 29 -3.79 4.71 2.81
N LYS A 30 -4.18 5.36 1.70
CA LYS A 30 -5.28 6.31 1.68
C LYS A 30 -6.64 5.62 1.93
N GLU A 31 -6.81 4.40 1.43
CA GLU A 31 -7.98 3.58 1.70
C GLU A 31 -8.01 3.06 3.15
N LEU A 32 -6.87 2.59 3.68
CA LEU A 32 -6.76 2.14 5.06
C LEU A 32 -7.06 3.27 6.04
N ILE A 33 -6.52 4.47 5.85
CA ILE A 33 -6.82 5.62 6.72
C ILE A 33 -8.31 5.96 6.70
N LYS A 34 -8.97 5.84 5.54
CA LYS A 34 -10.42 6.04 5.43
C LYS A 34 -11.23 4.92 6.09
N LYS A 35 -10.79 3.66 5.99
CA LYS A 35 -11.46 2.50 6.60
C LYS A 35 -11.24 2.46 8.11
N SER A 36 -10.01 2.63 8.57
CA SER A 36 -9.63 2.76 9.99
C SER A 36 -9.99 4.10 10.61
N HIS A 37 -10.93 4.86 10.04
CA HIS A 37 -11.32 6.11 10.67
C HIS A 37 -12.15 5.80 11.94
N PRO A 38 -11.76 6.35 13.11
CA PRO A 38 -12.45 6.08 14.38
C PRO A 38 -13.95 6.36 14.34
N ASP A 39 -14.39 7.35 13.54
CA ASP A 39 -15.82 7.64 13.28
C ASP A 39 -16.64 6.41 12.86
N LYS A 40 -16.08 5.53 12.04
CA LYS A 40 -16.82 4.36 11.54
C LYS A 40 -16.90 3.24 12.55
N HIS A 41 -16.03 3.24 13.55
CA HIS A 41 -15.90 2.16 14.52
C HIS A 41 -15.83 2.71 15.95
N PRO A 42 -16.96 3.24 16.49
CA PRO A 42 -17.03 3.80 17.83
C PRO A 42 -16.69 2.78 18.94
N GLN A 43 -16.81 1.48 18.67
CA GLN A 43 -16.45 0.42 19.61
C GLN A 43 -14.93 0.12 19.66
N LYS A 44 -14.18 0.49 18.63
CA LYS A 44 -12.77 0.13 18.46
C LYS A 44 -11.90 1.35 18.13
N GLU A 45 -12.29 2.51 18.66
CA GLU A 45 -11.62 3.80 18.44
C GLU A 45 -10.11 3.74 18.72
N LYS A 46 -9.72 3.11 19.85
CA LYS A 46 -8.29 2.94 20.22
C LYS A 46 -7.52 2.12 19.18
N LEU A 47 -8.08 0.99 18.78
CA LEU A 47 -7.51 0.09 17.76
C LEU A 47 -7.40 0.80 16.40
N ALA A 48 -8.44 1.53 16.00
CA ALA A 48 -8.46 2.33 14.78
C ALA A 48 -7.37 3.43 14.79
N LYS A 49 -7.18 4.11 15.93
CA LYS A 49 -6.11 5.11 16.10
C LYS A 49 -4.72 4.50 16.04
N GLU A 50 -4.48 3.38 16.71
CA GLU A 50 -3.19 2.68 16.65
C GLU A 50 -2.88 2.20 15.23
N ILE A 51 -3.86 1.59 14.57
CA ILE A 51 -3.69 1.15 13.18
C ILE A 51 -3.45 2.36 12.27
N ALA A 52 -4.19 3.46 12.42
CA ALA A 52 -3.94 4.68 11.64
C ALA A 52 -2.54 5.26 11.86
N ALA A 53 -2.04 5.23 13.09
CA ALA A 53 -0.67 5.64 13.42
C ALA A 53 0.37 4.72 12.77
N LEU A 54 0.20 3.39 12.89
CA LEU A 54 1.06 2.39 12.25
C LEU A 54 1.03 2.49 10.73
N VAL A 55 -0.14 2.74 10.14
CA VAL A 55 -0.34 2.95 8.70
C VAL A 55 0.41 4.21 8.23
N ASN A 56 0.44 5.27 9.04
CA ASN A 56 1.17 6.52 8.74
C ASN A 56 2.69 6.34 8.87
N ASP A 57 3.13 5.59 9.88
CA ASP A 57 4.54 5.23 10.07
C ASP A 57 5.04 4.32 8.92
N ASN A 58 4.21 3.37 8.49
CA ASN A 58 4.50 2.40 7.44
C ASN A 58 4.04 2.85 6.03
N ARG A 59 3.89 4.16 5.77
CA ARG A 59 3.33 4.69 4.51
C ARG A 59 4.06 4.25 3.23
N TYR A 60 5.31 3.83 3.36
CA TYR A 60 6.17 3.36 2.27
C TYR A 60 6.30 1.83 2.22
N ASN A 61 5.78 1.12 3.22
CA ASN A 61 5.97 -0.30 3.37
C ASN A 61 4.68 -1.05 3.03
N TYR A 62 4.56 -1.46 1.77
CA TYR A 62 3.39 -2.15 1.24
C TYR A 62 2.97 -3.38 2.06
N ARG A 63 3.96 -4.16 2.51
CA ARG A 63 3.72 -5.40 3.26
C ARG A 63 3.05 -5.15 4.60
N GLU A 64 3.49 -4.14 5.35
CA GLU A 64 2.83 -3.79 6.61
C GLU A 64 1.46 -3.18 6.39
N LEU A 65 1.29 -2.34 5.36
CA LEU A 65 -0.04 -1.85 4.98
C LEU A 65 -1.02 -2.99 4.67
N LEU A 66 -0.56 -4.07 4.02
CA LEU A 66 -1.35 -5.28 3.77
C LEU A 66 -1.73 -6.02 5.06
N LYS A 67 -0.78 -6.24 5.97
CA LYS A 67 -1.08 -6.87 7.26
C LYS A 67 -2.04 -6.03 8.10
N LEU A 68 -1.85 -4.71 8.11
CA LEU A 68 -2.74 -3.77 8.79
C LEU A 68 -4.14 -3.83 8.17
N LYS A 69 -4.24 -3.97 6.83
CA LYS A 69 -5.52 -4.16 6.13
C LYS A 69 -6.24 -5.42 6.58
N GLU A 70 -5.56 -6.56 6.59
CA GLU A 70 -6.14 -7.82 7.08
C GLU A 70 -6.55 -7.73 8.55
N ARG A 71 -5.76 -7.02 9.36
CA ARG A 71 -6.07 -6.82 10.77
C ARG A 71 -7.30 -5.93 10.95
N ILE A 72 -7.46 -4.88 10.14
CA ILE A 72 -8.68 -4.07 10.10
C ILE A 72 -9.87 -4.93 9.68
N GLU A 73 -9.76 -5.73 8.62
CA GLU A 73 -10.91 -6.51 8.15
C GLU A 73 -11.30 -7.66 9.09
N ASN A 74 -10.37 -8.17 9.91
CA ASN A 74 -10.67 -9.18 10.93
C ASN A 74 -11.09 -8.58 12.28
N GLU A 75 -10.45 -7.47 12.70
CA GLU A 75 -10.70 -6.86 14.01
C GLU A 75 -11.70 -5.70 13.98
N LEU A 76 -12.06 -5.07 12.86
CA LEU A 76 -12.96 -3.90 12.81
C LEU A 76 -14.24 -4.17 12.02
#